data_AF-A0A9D6RVH8-F1
#
_entry.id   AF-A0A9D6RVH8-F1
#
_cell.length_a   1.000
_cell.length_b   1.000
_cell.length_c   1.000
_cell.angle_alpha   90.00
_cell.angle_beta   90.00
_cell.angle_gamma   90.00
#
_symmetry.space_group_name_H-M   'P 1'
#
loop_
_entity.id
_entity.type
_entity.pdbx_description
1 polymer ?
#
loop_
_entity_poly.entity_id
_entity_poly.type
_entity_poly.pdbx_seq_one_letter_code
_entity_poly.pdbx_strand_id
1 'polypeptide(L)'
;MAIRFAPIQKSQGLGYYEVTSLAEDQYGNLWMGTNSAGAMKLTHSGFVTFGEEDGFAEISALFEKTNGELCVVGGVPGNLTGSVAEGVKIDATDPASIVYWRRLGRFDGHKFT
;
A
#
# COMPACT_ATOMS: atom_id res chain seq x y z
N MET A 1 4.80 -22.86 27.62
CA MET A 1 5.15 -21.59 26.97
C MET A 1 3.85 -20.95 26.50
N ALA A 2 3.54 -19.72 26.92
CA ALA A 2 2.30 -19.04 26.51
C ALA A 2 2.62 -18.00 25.43
N ILE A 3 1.92 -18.05 24.31
CA ILE A 3 2.00 -17.00 23.28
C ILE A 3 1.22 -15.79 23.80
N ARG A 4 1.82 -14.60 23.72
CA ARG A 4 1.18 -13.33 24.04
C ARG A 4 1.04 -12.51 22.78
N PHE A 5 -0.12 -11.91 22.60
CA PHE A 5 -0.37 -10.93 21.55
C PHE A 5 -0.44 -9.54 22.18
N ALA A 6 0.17 -8.55 21.53
CA ALA A 6 0.03 -7.14 21.86
C ALA A 6 -0.69 -6.46 20.70
N PRO A 7 -1.85 -5.84 20.91
CA PRO A 7 -2.56 -5.14 19.85
C PRO A 7 -1.82 -3.87 19.46
N ILE A 8 -1.80 -3.57 18.17
CA ILE A 8 -1.41 -2.26 17.66
C ILE A 8 -2.66 -1.39 17.60
N GLN A 9 -2.58 -0.19 18.18
CA GLN A 9 -3.70 0.74 18.29
C GLN A 9 -3.59 1.94 17.35
N LYS A 10 -4.71 2.60 17.08
CA LYS A 10 -4.75 3.87 16.32
C LYS A 10 -3.84 4.95 16.93
N SER A 11 -3.77 5.02 18.26
CA SER A 11 -2.90 5.93 19.00
C SER A 11 -1.41 5.73 18.71
N GLN A 12 -1.02 4.57 18.17
CA GLN A 12 0.34 4.24 17.81
C GLN A 12 0.65 4.54 16.34
N GLY A 13 -0.30 5.13 15.59
CA GLY A 13 -0.13 5.49 14.18
C GLY A 13 -0.79 4.53 13.19
N LEU A 14 -1.59 3.56 13.67
CA LEU A 14 -2.38 2.69 12.80
C LEU A 14 -3.47 3.50 12.08
N GLY A 15 -3.23 3.85 10.82
CA GLY A 15 -4.14 4.65 9.99
C GLY A 15 -5.34 3.86 9.44
N TYR A 16 -5.19 2.53 9.33
CA TYR A 16 -6.20 1.65 8.72
C TYR A 16 -6.18 0.26 9.37
N TYR A 17 -7.34 -0.41 9.42
CA TYR A 17 -7.50 -1.65 10.20
C TYR A 17 -7.66 -2.91 9.34
N GLU A 18 -8.12 -2.79 8.09
CA GLU A 18 -8.25 -3.95 7.21
C GLU A 18 -6.93 -4.19 6.47
N VAL A 19 -6.07 -4.96 7.13
CA VAL A 19 -4.80 -5.43 6.55
C VAL A 19 -5.07 -6.64 5.66
N THR A 20 -4.64 -6.57 4.40
CA THR A 20 -4.84 -7.61 3.38
C THR A 20 -3.59 -8.49 3.20
N SER A 21 -2.41 -7.95 3.49
CA SER A 21 -1.11 -8.58 3.23
C SER A 21 -0.03 -8.02 4.13
N LEU A 22 0.99 -8.83 4.40
CA LEU A 22 2.14 -8.50 5.25
C LEU A 22 3.44 -8.95 4.57
N ALA A 23 4.51 -8.16 4.70
CA ALA A 23 5.88 -8.56 4.41
C ALA A 23 6.84 -7.77 5.29
N GLU A 24 7.99 -8.37 5.57
CA GLU A 24 9.12 -7.69 6.19
C GLU A 24 10.10 -7.30 5.08
N ASP A 25 10.67 -6.09 5.15
CA ASP A 25 11.78 -5.70 4.27
C ASP A 25 13.15 -6.09 4.89
N GLN A 26 14.21 -6.06 4.09
CA GLN A 26 15.58 -6.40 4.50
C GLN A 26 16.14 -5.52 5.63
N TYR A 27 15.46 -4.40 5.94
CA TYR A 27 15.81 -3.50 7.04
C TYR A 27 14.99 -3.79 8.30
N GLY A 28 14.17 -4.85 8.31
CA GLY A 28 13.34 -5.26 9.45
C GLY A 28 12.07 -4.44 9.64
N ASN A 29 11.64 -3.67 8.63
CA ASN A 29 10.37 -2.94 8.71
C ASN A 29 9.22 -3.83 8.27
N LEU A 30 8.09 -3.74 8.97
CA LEU A 30 6.89 -4.46 8.61
C LEU A 30 6.01 -3.61 7.68
N TRP A 31 5.74 -4.14 6.50
CA TRP A 31 4.82 -3.58 5.52
C TRP A 31 3.46 -4.26 5.61
N MET A 32 2.41 -3.45 5.48
CA MET A 32 1.00 -3.85 5.54
C MET A 32 0.28 -3.31 4.32
N GLY A 33 -0.29 -4.20 3.52
CA GLY A 33 -1.22 -3.82 2.46
C GLY A 33 -2.60 -3.58 3.06
N THR A 34 -3.34 -2.63 2.50
CA THR A 34 -4.68 -2.28 2.98
C THR A 34 -5.71 -2.33 1.85
N ASN A 35 -6.97 -2.52 2.22
CA ASN A 35 -8.07 -2.61 1.27
C ASN A 35 -8.41 -1.28 0.59
N SER A 36 -8.15 -0.13 1.23
CA SER A 36 -8.52 1.19 0.65
C SER A 36 -7.66 2.38 1.10
N ALA A 37 -6.48 2.13 1.67
CA ALA A 37 -5.57 3.17 2.15
C ALA A 37 -4.12 2.93 1.71
N GLY A 38 -3.94 2.26 0.57
CA GLY A 38 -2.63 1.89 0.04
C GLY A 38 -1.86 0.95 0.97
N ALA A 39 -0.67 1.37 1.39
CA ALA A 39 0.20 0.59 2.27
C ALA A 39 0.56 1.35 3.56
N MET A 40 0.85 0.61 4.63
CA MET A 40 1.46 1.14 5.84
C MET A 40 2.79 0.45 6.10
N LYS A 41 3.77 1.22 6.55
CA LYS A 41 5.09 0.75 6.98
C LYS A 41 5.26 1.02 8.46
N LEU A 42 5.44 -0.03 9.26
CA LEU A 42 5.87 0.06 10.64
C LEU A 42 7.41 0.01 10.70
N THR A 43 7.98 1.12 11.10
CA THR A 43 9.42 1.28 11.34
C THR A 43 9.71 1.26 12.85
N HIS A 44 10.99 1.28 13.22
CA HIS A 44 11.40 1.49 14.62
C HIS A 44 10.91 2.81 15.23
N SER A 45 10.62 3.82 14.39
CA SER A 45 10.15 5.15 14.81
C SER A 45 8.62 5.29 14.77
N GLY A 46 7.89 4.26 14.35
CA GLY A 46 6.44 4.28 14.20
C GLY A 46 5.98 4.08 12.76
N PHE A 47 4.72 4.46 12.49
CA PHE A 47 4.05 4.22 11.22
C PHE A 47 4.30 5.32 10.20
N VAL A 48 4.41 4.90 8.94
CA VAL A 48 4.32 5.74 7.74
C VAL A 48 3.22 5.15 6.86
N THR A 49 2.34 5.99 6.32
CA THR A 49 1.26 5.57 5.41
C THR A 49 1.57 6.09 4.01
N PHE A 50 1.34 5.24 3.02
CA PHE A 50 1.47 5.52 1.60
C PHE A 50 0.09 5.36 0.97
N GLY A 51 -0.50 6.47 0.56
CA GLY A 51 -1.88 6.55 0.07
C GLY A 51 -2.02 6.33 -1.43
N GLU A 52 -3.19 6.65 -1.95
CA GLU A 52 -3.48 6.59 -3.40
C GLU A 52 -2.54 7.51 -4.19
N GLU A 53 -2.19 8.67 -3.64
CA GLU A 53 -1.22 9.62 -4.18
C GLU A 53 0.19 9.04 -4.30
N ASP A 54 0.49 8.00 -3.53
CA ASP A 54 1.75 7.27 -3.54
C ASP A 54 1.71 6.04 -4.45
N GLY A 55 0.65 5.87 -5.23
CA GLY A 55 0.60 4.99 -6.41
C GLY A 55 -0.45 3.89 -6.37
N PHE A 56 -0.93 3.47 -5.20
CA PHE A 56 -1.93 2.40 -5.06
C PHE A 56 -2.97 2.74 -3.99
N ALA A 57 -4.25 2.61 -4.33
CA ALA A 57 -5.36 2.83 -3.39
C ALA A 57 -5.66 1.58 -2.56
N GLU A 58 -5.54 0.41 -3.19
CA GLU A 58 -5.68 -0.91 -2.56
C GLU A 58 -4.38 -1.68 -2.79
N ILE A 59 -3.88 -2.35 -1.77
CA ILE A 59 -2.83 -3.35 -1.89
C ILE A 59 -3.44 -4.69 -1.48
N SER A 60 -3.34 -5.69 -2.33
CA SER A 60 -3.87 -7.03 -2.06
C SER A 60 -2.79 -8.07 -1.79
N ALA A 61 -1.57 -7.79 -2.26
CA ALA A 61 -0.38 -8.57 -1.97
C ALA A 61 0.82 -7.63 -1.96
N LEU A 62 1.74 -7.86 -1.04
CA LEU A 62 3.06 -7.24 -1.04
C LEU A 62 4.10 -8.28 -0.62
N PHE A 63 5.28 -8.21 -1.20
CA PHE A 63 6.37 -9.15 -0.94
C PHE A 63 7.71 -8.54 -1.31
N GLU A 64 8.74 -8.88 -0.54
CA GLU A 64 10.10 -8.53 -0.86
C GLU A 64 10.73 -9.62 -1.74
N LYS A 65 11.42 -9.20 -2.80
CA LYS A 65 12.26 -10.07 -3.63
C LYS A 65 13.62 -10.29 -2.96
N THR A 66 14.35 -11.31 -3.40
CA THR A 66 15.68 -11.64 -2.87
C THR A 66 16.73 -10.54 -3.05
N ASN A 67 16.48 -9.55 -3.91
CA ASN A 67 17.34 -8.38 -4.13
C ASN A 67 16.96 -7.16 -3.28
N GLY A 68 16.01 -7.30 -2.34
CA GLY A 68 15.53 -6.22 -1.48
C GLY A 68 14.44 -5.34 -2.10
N GLU A 69 13.98 -5.64 -3.32
CA GLU A 69 12.91 -4.87 -3.96
C GLU A 69 11.55 -5.28 -3.39
N LEU A 70 10.84 -4.31 -2.80
CA LEU A 70 9.46 -4.50 -2.35
C LEU A 70 8.50 -4.34 -3.55
N CYS A 71 7.78 -5.41 -3.86
CA CYS A 71 6.77 -5.47 -4.91
C CYS A 71 5.36 -5.51 -4.33
N VAL A 72 4.41 -4.97 -5.09
CA VAL A 72 3.00 -4.89 -4.69
C VAL A 72 2.06 -5.26 -5.83
N VAL A 73 0.92 -5.86 -5.49
CA VAL A 73 -0.19 -6.03 -6.41
C VAL A 73 -1.42 -5.37 -5.82
N GLY A 74 -2.04 -4.46 -6.57
CA GLY A 74 -3.07 -3.60 -6.02
C GLY A 74 -3.85 -2.82 -7.06
N GLY A 75 -4.82 -2.02 -6.58
CA GLY A 75 -5.65 -1.14 -7.38
C GLY A 75 -4.99 0.22 -7.57
N VAL A 76 -4.80 0.62 -8.83
CA VAL A 76 -4.32 1.95 -9.23
C VAL A 76 -5.51 2.72 -9.81
N PRO A 77 -5.78 3.95 -9.37
CA PRO A 77 -6.89 4.73 -9.91
C PRO A 77 -6.69 5.02 -11.40
N GLY A 78 -7.79 5.26 -12.08
CA GLY A 78 -7.83 5.43 -13.52
C GLY A 78 -9.23 5.77 -13.98
N ASN A 79 -9.45 5.70 -15.28
CA ASN A 79 -10.76 5.79 -15.89
C ASN A 79 -10.94 4.63 -16.87
N LEU A 80 -12.00 4.68 -17.68
CA LEU A 80 -12.29 3.63 -18.67
C LEU A 80 -11.21 3.43 -19.75
N THR A 81 -10.27 4.37 -19.89
CA THR A 81 -9.19 4.30 -20.89
C THR A 81 -7.87 3.74 -20.36
N GLY A 82 -7.69 3.67 -19.04
CA GLY A 82 -6.47 3.18 -18.41
C GLY A 82 -6.23 3.80 -17.03
N SER A 83 -5.02 3.57 -16.51
CA SER A 83 -4.62 3.95 -15.15
C SER A 83 -3.74 5.18 -15.09
N VAL A 84 -3.68 5.86 -13.93
CA VAL A 84 -2.77 7.00 -13.72
C VAL A 84 -1.30 6.61 -13.89
N ALA A 85 -0.95 5.35 -13.65
CA ALA A 85 0.39 4.80 -13.91
C ALA A 85 0.77 4.83 -15.41
N GLU A 86 -0.20 4.88 -16.30
CA GLU A 86 -0.02 5.02 -17.75
C GLU A 86 -0.10 6.48 -18.22
N GLY A 87 -0.19 7.44 -17.28
CA GLY A 87 -0.33 8.86 -17.57
C GLY A 87 -1.77 9.31 -17.85
N VAL A 88 -2.76 8.44 -17.61
CA VAL A 88 -4.18 8.80 -17.72
C VAL A 88 -4.53 9.83 -16.65
N LYS A 89 -5.24 10.89 -17.05
CA LYS A 89 -5.78 11.88 -16.12
C LYS A 89 -7.18 11.46 -15.67
N ILE A 90 -7.43 11.57 -14.38
CA ILE A 90 -8.73 11.34 -13.77
C ILE A 90 -9.32 12.67 -13.29
N ASP A 91 -10.65 12.76 -13.26
CA ASP A 91 -11.35 13.89 -12.67
C ASP A 91 -11.69 13.55 -11.22
N ALA A 92 -10.93 14.12 -10.29
CA ALA A 92 -11.16 13.92 -8.86
C ALA A 92 -12.49 14.53 -8.37
N THR A 93 -13.16 15.36 -9.18
CA THR A 93 -14.46 15.93 -8.87
C THR A 93 -15.63 15.04 -9.28
N ASP A 94 -15.38 14.00 -10.08
CA ASP A 94 -16.35 12.95 -10.43
C ASP A 94 -15.84 11.57 -10.00
N PRO A 95 -15.98 11.20 -8.71
CA PRO A 95 -15.53 9.91 -8.20
C PRO A 95 -16.21 8.72 -8.88
N ALA A 96 -17.41 8.90 -9.46
CA ALA A 96 -18.11 7.82 -10.14
C ALA A 96 -17.45 7.43 -11.48
N SER A 97 -16.59 8.30 -12.02
CA SER A 97 -15.78 8.02 -13.21
C SER A 97 -14.49 7.23 -12.91
N ILE A 98 -14.11 7.11 -11.64
CA ILE A 98 -12.86 6.47 -11.22
C ILE A 98 -13.01 4.96 -11.27
N VAL A 99 -12.07 4.31 -11.95
CA VAL A 99 -11.95 2.86 -12.05
C VAL A 99 -10.58 2.43 -11.51
N TYR A 100 -10.57 1.39 -10.68
CA TYR A 100 -9.33 0.83 -10.14
C TYR A 100 -8.81 -0.31 -11.02
N TRP A 101 -7.65 -0.09 -11.62
CA TRP A 101 -6.96 -1.08 -12.43
C TRP A 101 -6.02 -1.89 -11.57
N ARG A 102 -6.14 -3.22 -11.62
CA ARG A 102 -5.21 -4.10 -10.92
C ARG A 102 -3.85 -4.08 -11.60
N ARG A 103 -2.79 -3.73 -10.86
CA ARG A 103 -1.42 -3.58 -11.36
C ARG A 103 -0.42 -4.26 -10.44
N LEU A 104 0.72 -4.64 -11.02
CA LEU A 104 1.95 -4.95 -10.30
C LEU A 104 2.80 -3.67 -10.28
N GLY A 105 3.32 -3.32 -9.11
CA GLY A 105 4.24 -2.19 -8.93
C GLY A 105 5.38 -2.54 -7.99
N ARG A 106 6.28 -1.57 -7.78
CA ARG A 106 7.39 -1.66 -6.82
C ARG A 106 7.54 -0.38 -6.02
N PHE A 107 8.09 -0.48 -4.82
CA PHE A 107 8.46 0.69 -4.02
C PHE A 107 9.83 1.23 -4.47
N ASP A 108 9.92 2.52 -4.80
CA ASP A 108 11.14 3.16 -5.30
C ASP A 108 11.99 3.83 -4.19
N GLY A 109 11.54 3.75 -2.93
CA GLY A 109 12.13 4.43 -1.78
C GLY A 109 11.31 5.63 -1.30
N HIS A 110 10.41 6.15 -2.14
CA HIS A 110 9.52 7.26 -1.83
C HIS A 110 8.04 6.91 -2.02
N LYS A 111 7.72 6.22 -3.12
CA LYS A 111 6.35 5.83 -3.49
C LYS A 111 6.35 4.52 -4.28
N PHE A 112 5.16 4.07 -4.66
CA PHE A 112 4.98 2.94 -5.55
C PHE A 112 4.90 3.38 -7.02
N THR A 113 5.55 2.61 -7.90
CA THR A 113 5.65 2.85 -9.35
C THR A 113 5.38 1.61 -10.17
#